data_AF-A0A9P4HFI1-F1
#
_entry.id   AF-A0A9P4HFI1-F1
#
_cell.length_a   1.000
_cell.length_b   1.000
_cell.length_c   1.000
_cell.angle_alpha   90.00
_cell.angle_beta   90.00
_cell.angle_gamma   90.00
#
_symmetry.space_group_name_H-M   'P 1'
#
loop_
_entity.id
_entity.type
_entity.pdbx_description
1 polymer ?
#
loop_
_entity_poly.entity_id
_entity_poly.type
_entity_poly.pdbx_seq_one_letter_code
_entity_poly.pdbx_strand_id
1 'polypeptide(L)'
;MECVSIGQANPDNAGVGILVAFVTQSLIAVIASAFTFLLSTLHQQRWHDAVPDPQPGDGLAQWPKWLRRTHKKNSEMLEIMWRTNRTGPVLTFRIVTGRPISENENDKHQILERYDHWPAWLVGKQPAYPRQRDETSKIEDEITLTTRRLDFANRILLAGSDSQTFIGIALLISALIQSKTLTLYHMHIIYDTISLVIISNCAACICIFREGRTKGYIRLALIGVWATLFVSYLAVFVTRLQQWDYEAPAHCYRTSRIALSSSKHPYVDYIYIAIKTLYIASTFVYAMSLALNLEARLQKLQQTLPKAAAYYSQVVDLGLNANASMTAATWGGVKQSVLLLCFGANGDLVRLPP
;
A
#
# COMPACT_ATOMS: atom_id res chain seq x y z
N MET A 1 38.60 -23.42 -19.06
CA MET A 1 39.83 -22.59 -19.18
C MET A 1 39.69 -21.48 -18.17
N GLU A 2 40.73 -21.22 -17.38
CA GLU A 2 40.72 -20.07 -16.46
C GLU A 2 41.13 -18.81 -17.24
N CYS A 3 40.44 -17.70 -16.98
CA CYS A 3 40.71 -16.38 -17.58
C CYS A 3 42.15 -15.97 -17.22
N VAL A 4 43.06 -15.96 -18.21
CA VAL A 4 44.52 -15.89 -17.99
C VAL A 4 44.96 -14.53 -17.47
N SER A 5 44.21 -13.47 -17.80
CA SER A 5 44.44 -12.11 -17.32
C SER A 5 43.12 -11.52 -16.89
N ILE A 6 42.84 -11.61 -15.58
CA ILE A 6 41.86 -10.72 -14.97
C ILE A 6 42.56 -9.35 -15.01
N GLY A 7 42.33 -8.58 -16.08
CA GLY A 7 42.79 -7.20 -16.13
C GLY A 7 42.46 -6.59 -14.78
N GLN A 8 43.49 -6.10 -14.05
CA GLN A 8 43.29 -5.58 -12.71
C GLN A 8 42.10 -4.65 -12.80
N ALA A 9 41.02 -4.99 -12.09
CA ALA A 9 39.86 -4.14 -12.04
C ALA A 9 40.40 -2.83 -11.49
N ASN A 10 40.65 -1.86 -12.38
CA ASN A 10 41.05 -0.54 -11.95
C ASN A 10 39.88 -0.13 -11.07
N PRO A 11 40.07 0.02 -9.75
CA PRO A 11 38.99 0.36 -8.86
C PRO A 11 38.69 1.83 -9.13
N ASP A 12 38.06 2.11 -10.26
CA ASP A 12 37.58 3.43 -10.58
C ASP A 12 36.59 3.75 -9.48
N ASN A 13 36.94 4.74 -8.64
CA ASN A 13 36.20 5.18 -7.46
C ASN A 13 34.69 5.37 -7.71
N ALA A 14 34.30 5.58 -8.97
CA ALA A 14 32.91 5.68 -9.39
C ALA A 14 32.08 4.42 -9.06
N GLY A 15 32.59 3.20 -9.33
CA GLY A 15 31.83 1.97 -9.13
C GLY A 15 31.52 1.68 -7.66
N VAL A 16 32.51 1.91 -6.79
CA VAL A 16 32.35 1.75 -5.34
C VAL A 16 31.42 2.82 -4.78
N GLY A 17 31.55 4.08 -5.20
CA GLY A 17 30.67 5.17 -4.75
C GLY A 17 29.20 4.89 -5.04
N ILE A 18 28.90 4.31 -6.21
CA ILE A 18 27.55 3.91 -6.60
C ILE A 18 27.01 2.79 -5.72
N LEU A 19 27.79 1.73 -5.50
CA LEU A 19 27.40 0.62 -4.62
C LEU A 19 27.16 1.11 -3.20
N VAL A 20 28.04 1.97 -2.68
CA VAL A 20 27.90 2.59 -1.36
C VAL A 20 26.65 3.46 -1.30
N ALA A 21 26.33 4.23 -2.34
CA ALA A 21 25.10 5.03 -2.40
C ALA A 21 23.84 4.14 -2.35
N PHE A 22 23.81 3.05 -3.12
CA PHE A 22 22.70 2.09 -3.11
C PHE A 22 22.53 1.41 -1.76
N VAL A 23 23.63 0.95 -1.16
CA VAL A 23 23.62 0.31 0.16
C VAL A 23 23.16 1.30 1.22
N THR A 24 23.68 2.52 1.20
CA THR A 24 23.31 3.58 2.14
C THR A 24 21.84 3.95 2.01
N GLN A 25 21.35 4.12 0.78
CA GLN A 25 19.94 4.41 0.53
C GLN A 25 19.03 3.26 0.97
N SER A 26 19.41 2.02 0.66
CA SER A 26 18.67 0.82 1.09
C SER A 26 18.63 0.71 2.61
N LEU A 27 19.75 0.99 3.28
CA LEU A 27 19.84 1.02 4.74
C LEU A 27 18.94 2.10 5.34
N ILE A 28 18.98 3.32 4.80
CA ILE A 28 18.10 4.42 5.24
C ILE A 28 16.63 4.04 5.06
N ALA A 29 16.26 3.43 3.94
CA ALA A 29 14.90 2.99 3.67
C ALA A 29 14.45 1.89 4.65
N VAL A 30 15.33 0.93 4.96
CA VAL A 30 15.06 -0.12 5.96
C VAL A 30 14.91 0.48 7.36
N ILE A 31 15.79 1.40 7.75
CA ILE A 31 15.71 2.08 9.06
C ILE A 31 14.42 2.89 9.16
N ALA A 32 14.06 3.65 8.11
CA ALA A 32 12.80 4.40 8.08
C ALA A 32 11.59 3.46 8.17
N SER A 33 11.59 2.37 7.41
CA SER A 33 10.53 1.34 7.47
C SER A 33 10.42 0.71 8.86
N ALA A 34 11.54 0.32 9.48
CA ALA A 34 11.56 -0.24 10.83
C ALA A 34 11.09 0.78 11.88
N PHE A 35 11.53 2.03 11.80
CA PHE A 35 11.11 3.08 12.73
C PHE A 35 9.61 3.37 12.62
N THR A 36 9.09 3.43 11.40
CA THR A 36 7.66 3.66 11.16
C THR A 36 6.80 2.48 11.59
N PHE A 37 7.31 1.25 11.42
CA PHE A 37 6.71 0.05 11.99
C PHE A 37 6.67 0.11 13.52
N LEU A 38 7.80 0.42 14.18
CA LEU A 38 7.88 0.53 15.64
C LEU A 38 6.92 1.59 16.18
N LEU A 39 6.88 2.77 15.57
CA LEU A 39 5.92 3.82 15.95
C LEU A 39 4.47 3.36 15.77
N SER A 40 4.18 2.59 14.71
CA SER A 40 2.86 2.01 14.47
C SER A 40 2.48 1.01 15.57
N THR A 41 3.41 0.15 15.99
CA THR A 41 3.20 -0.84 17.05
C THR A 41 3.01 -0.17 18.42
N LEU A 42 3.87 0.79 18.77
CA LEU A 42 3.74 1.55 20.02
C LEU A 42 2.42 2.31 20.09
N HIS A 43 1.98 2.88 18.98
CA HIS A 43 0.69 3.56 18.93
C HIS A 43 -0.46 2.58 19.10
N GLN A 44 -0.40 1.40 18.48
CA GLN A 44 -1.43 0.36 18.61
C GLN A 44 -1.50 -0.20 20.04
N GLN A 45 -0.36 -0.30 20.72
CA GLN A 45 -0.31 -0.72 22.12
C GLN A 45 -1.01 0.30 23.04
N ARG A 46 -0.78 1.61 22.85
CA ARG A 46 -1.51 2.65 23.60
C ARG A 46 -3.02 2.57 23.43
N TRP A 47 -3.52 2.18 22.27
CA TRP A 47 -4.96 2.00 22.05
C TRP A 47 -5.51 0.78 22.78
N HIS A 48 -4.69 -0.26 22.97
CA HIS A 48 -5.07 -1.47 23.68
C HIS A 48 -5.02 -1.30 25.20
N ASP A 49 -4.10 -0.46 25.68
CA ASP A 49 -3.93 -0.12 27.11
C ASP A 49 -4.82 1.04 27.57
N ALA A 50 -5.46 1.75 26.63
CA ALA A 50 -6.50 2.72 26.97
C ALA A 50 -7.60 1.97 27.73
N VAL A 51 -7.65 2.21 29.05
CA VAL A 51 -8.60 1.60 29.98
C VAL A 51 -9.97 1.63 29.32
N PRO A 52 -10.64 0.47 29.16
CA PRO A 52 -11.98 0.46 28.59
C PRO A 52 -12.80 1.46 29.37
N ASP A 53 -13.41 2.43 28.68
CA ASP A 53 -14.22 3.47 29.30
C ASP A 53 -15.08 2.79 30.37
N PRO A 54 -15.12 3.31 31.61
CA PRO A 54 -15.90 2.72 32.68
C PRO A 54 -17.28 2.42 32.10
N GLN A 55 -17.69 1.16 32.15
CA GLN A 55 -18.98 0.74 31.59
C GLN A 55 -20.01 1.78 32.02
N PRO A 56 -20.80 2.35 31.09
CA PRO A 56 -21.70 3.46 31.39
C PRO A 56 -22.55 3.06 32.59
N GLY A 57 -22.19 3.58 33.76
CA GLY A 57 -22.53 2.93 35.02
C GLY A 57 -24.04 2.92 35.18
N ASP A 58 -24.66 1.74 35.08
CA ASP A 58 -26.09 1.43 35.24
C ASP A 58 -27.11 2.53 34.85
N GLY A 59 -26.75 3.46 33.95
CA GLY A 59 -27.61 4.57 33.54
C GLY A 59 -28.82 4.06 32.75
N LEU A 60 -28.67 2.89 32.13
CA LEU A 60 -29.75 2.12 31.53
C LEU A 60 -30.79 1.64 32.56
N ALA A 61 -30.43 1.53 33.85
CA ALA A 61 -31.39 1.25 34.91
C ALA A 61 -32.32 2.44 35.18
N GLN A 62 -31.88 3.66 34.90
CA GLN A 62 -32.68 4.89 35.02
C GLN A 62 -33.57 5.14 33.79
N TRP A 63 -33.34 4.43 32.67
CA TRP A 63 -34.16 4.61 31.48
C TRP A 63 -35.59 4.08 31.70
N PRO A 64 -36.63 4.82 31.25
CA PRO A 64 -38.01 4.35 31.27
C PRO A 64 -38.14 2.96 30.62
N LYS A 65 -38.95 2.07 31.21
CA LYS A 65 -39.09 0.67 30.78
C LYS A 65 -39.41 0.51 29.29
N TRP A 66 -40.11 1.46 28.68
CA TRP A 66 -40.44 1.43 27.26
C TRP A 66 -39.20 1.64 26.37
N LEU A 67 -38.33 2.60 26.72
CA LEU A 67 -37.11 2.90 25.97
C LEU A 67 -36.12 1.72 25.99
N ARG A 68 -36.05 1.02 27.14
CA ARG A 68 -35.25 -0.21 27.30
C ARG A 68 -35.72 -1.33 26.36
N ARG A 69 -37.02 -1.48 26.14
CA ARG A 69 -37.57 -2.50 25.23
C ARG A 69 -37.28 -2.16 23.77
N THR A 70 -37.40 -0.88 23.39
CA THR A 70 -37.12 -0.44 22.02
C THR A 70 -35.64 -0.60 21.67
N HIS A 71 -34.74 -0.22 22.58
CA HIS A 71 -33.30 -0.38 22.37
C HIS A 71 -32.93 -1.86 22.20
N LYS A 72 -33.42 -2.74 23.07
CA LYS A 72 -33.15 -4.19 22.98
C LYS A 72 -33.64 -4.79 21.66
N LYS A 73 -34.83 -4.38 21.20
CA LYS A 73 -35.40 -4.86 19.95
C LYS A 73 -34.62 -4.36 18.72
N ASN A 74 -34.14 -3.12 18.77
CA ASN A 74 -33.34 -2.53 17.69
C ASN A 74 -31.93 -3.14 17.62
N SER A 75 -31.30 -3.44 18.77
CA SER A 75 -29.99 -4.10 18.79
C SER A 75 -30.05 -5.54 18.26
N GLU A 76 -31.10 -6.30 18.59
CA GLU A 76 -31.33 -7.65 18.04
C GLU A 76 -31.55 -7.61 16.52
N MET A 77 -32.29 -6.61 16.02
CA MET A 77 -32.55 -6.44 14.59
C MET A 77 -31.31 -6.02 13.80
N LEU A 78 -30.45 -5.17 14.37
CA LEU A 78 -29.16 -4.81 13.79
C LEU A 78 -28.19 -6.00 13.75
N GLU A 79 -28.18 -6.85 14.78
CA GLU A 79 -27.36 -8.06 14.79
C GLU A 79 -27.80 -9.06 13.70
N ILE A 80 -29.11 -9.21 13.50
CA ILE A 80 -29.67 -10.04 12.42
C ILE A 80 -29.30 -9.47 11.04
N MET A 81 -29.44 -8.16 10.82
CA MET A 81 -29.04 -7.51 9.57
C MET A 81 -27.54 -7.63 9.29
N TRP A 82 -26.71 -7.53 10.32
CA TRP A 82 -25.27 -7.67 10.17
C TRP A 82 -24.87 -9.12 9.85
N ARG A 83 -25.55 -10.12 10.43
CA ARG A 83 -25.32 -11.54 10.11
C ARG A 83 -25.78 -11.89 8.69
N THR A 84 -26.90 -11.37 8.22
CA THR A 84 -27.40 -11.65 6.87
C THR A 84 -26.61 -10.95 5.76
N ASN A 85 -25.96 -9.81 6.05
CA ASN A 85 -25.12 -9.11 5.07
C ASN A 85 -23.70 -9.70 4.93
N ARG A 86 -23.33 -10.67 5.78
CA ARG A 86 -21.99 -11.29 5.80
C ARG A 86 -21.88 -12.60 5.00
N THR A 87 -22.95 -13.07 4.37
CA THR A 87 -22.98 -14.34 3.61
C THR A 87 -22.54 -14.23 2.15
N GLY A 88 -21.99 -13.08 1.73
CA GLY A 88 -21.23 -12.99 0.48
C GLY A 88 -19.88 -13.74 0.59
N PRO A 89 -19.36 -14.32 -0.50
CA PRO A 89 -18.15 -15.15 -0.46
C PRO A 89 -16.91 -14.26 -0.24
N VAL A 90 -16.52 -14.09 1.02
CA VAL A 90 -15.25 -13.47 1.41
C VAL A 90 -14.35 -14.54 1.99
N LEU A 91 -13.33 -14.92 1.20
CA LEU A 91 -12.19 -15.73 1.65
C LEU A 91 -11.51 -15.00 2.82
N THR A 92 -11.76 -15.46 4.04
CA THR A 92 -11.10 -14.96 5.25
C THR A 92 -9.98 -15.92 5.64
N PHE A 93 -8.74 -15.47 5.46
CA PHE A 93 -7.56 -16.11 6.05
C PHE A 93 -7.63 -15.93 7.57
N ARG A 94 -7.86 -17.03 8.29
CA ARG A 94 -7.84 -17.05 9.76
C ARG A 94 -6.39 -17.28 10.21
N ILE A 95 -5.68 -16.20 10.53
CA ILE A 95 -4.40 -16.31 11.23
C ILE A 95 -4.73 -16.71 12.67
N VAL A 96 -4.37 -17.94 13.03
CA VAL A 96 -4.43 -18.44 14.41
C VAL A 96 -3.30 -17.78 15.19
N THR A 97 -3.60 -16.69 15.88
CA THR A 97 -2.70 -16.13 16.90
C THR A 97 -2.91 -16.86 18.23
N GLY A 98 -1.82 -16.96 18.99
CA GLY A 98 -1.59 -17.96 20.02
C GLY A 98 -2.44 -17.86 21.30
N ARG A 99 -2.21 -18.86 22.17
CA ARG A 99 -2.89 -19.07 23.46
C ARG A 99 -2.81 -17.82 24.36
N PRO A 100 -3.84 -17.56 25.19
CA PRO A 100 -3.76 -16.54 26.21
C PRO A 100 -2.71 -16.93 27.27
N ILE A 101 -1.71 -16.08 27.43
CA ILE A 101 -0.77 -16.13 28.56
C ILE A 101 -1.52 -15.49 29.74
N SER A 102 -1.66 -16.21 30.85
CA SER A 102 -2.21 -15.64 32.09
C SER A 102 -1.16 -14.70 32.69
N GLU A 103 -1.25 -13.44 32.33
CA GLU A 103 -0.34 -12.39 32.79
C GLU A 103 -0.72 -11.95 34.21
N ASN A 104 0.25 -12.05 35.13
CA ASN A 104 0.12 -11.65 36.52
C ASN A 104 0.08 -10.13 36.63
N GLU A 105 -0.93 -9.58 37.31
CA GLU A 105 -1.22 -8.14 37.38
C GLU A 105 -0.07 -7.33 37.99
N ASN A 106 0.77 -7.96 38.83
CA ASN A 106 1.95 -7.35 39.43
C ASN A 106 3.09 -7.03 38.44
N ASP A 107 3.18 -7.72 37.29
CA ASP A 107 4.25 -7.46 36.31
C ASP A 107 3.98 -6.21 35.45
N LYS A 108 2.71 -5.78 35.32
CA LYS A 108 2.34 -4.58 34.55
C LYS A 108 2.85 -3.29 35.18
N HIS A 109 2.91 -3.23 36.50
CA HIS A 109 3.37 -2.03 37.20
C HIS A 109 4.88 -1.78 37.05
N GLN A 110 5.71 -2.82 36.92
CA GLN A 110 7.16 -2.63 36.72
C GLN A 110 7.54 -2.20 35.29
N ILE A 111 6.73 -2.50 34.29
CA ILE A 111 7.01 -2.10 32.90
C ILE A 111 6.68 -0.61 32.68
N LEU A 112 5.66 -0.07 33.36
CA LEU A 112 5.24 1.32 33.22
C LEU A 112 6.25 2.33 33.79
N GLU A 113 6.94 2.03 34.90
CA GLU A 113 7.99 2.92 35.44
C GLU A 113 9.21 3.06 34.49
N ARG A 114 9.45 2.08 33.61
CA ARG A 114 10.58 2.11 32.68
C ARG A 114 10.34 2.99 31.45
N TYR A 115 9.19 3.65 31.30
CA TYR A 115 8.93 4.55 30.17
C TYR A 115 8.85 6.04 30.55
N ASP A 116 8.98 6.38 31.83
CA ASP A 116 8.78 7.76 32.32
C ASP A 116 9.93 8.74 31.97
N HIS A 117 11.03 8.24 31.41
CA HIS A 117 12.19 9.04 30.98
C HIS A 117 12.18 9.36 29.48
N TRP A 118 11.15 8.94 28.72
CA TRP A 118 11.02 9.37 27.34
C TRP A 118 10.57 10.84 27.28
N PRO A 119 11.21 11.70 26.45
CA PRO A 119 10.92 13.12 26.43
C PRO A 119 9.43 13.39 26.15
N ALA A 120 8.77 14.18 26.99
CA ALA A 120 7.33 14.48 26.88
C ALA A 120 6.91 15.07 25.52
N TRP A 121 7.85 15.67 24.78
CA TRP A 121 7.63 16.19 23.43
C TRP A 121 7.45 15.07 22.37
N LEU A 122 8.05 13.89 22.59
CA LEU A 122 7.90 12.70 21.73
C LEU A 122 6.57 11.97 21.97
N VAL A 123 5.99 12.12 23.16
CA VAL A 123 4.80 11.36 23.57
C VAL A 123 3.50 12.12 23.31
N GLY A 124 3.54 13.46 23.31
CA GLY A 124 2.38 14.33 23.16
C GLY A 124 1.45 14.22 24.38
N LYS A 125 1.40 15.25 25.22
CA LYS A 125 0.46 15.26 26.36
C LYS A 125 -0.97 15.28 25.80
N GLN A 126 -1.72 14.20 26.02
CA GLN A 126 -3.15 14.18 25.73
C GLN A 126 -3.90 15.05 26.74
N PRO A 127 -4.87 15.87 26.31
CA PRO A 127 -5.71 16.64 27.22
C PRO A 127 -6.59 15.68 28.06
N ALA A 128 -6.61 15.90 29.37
CA ALA A 128 -7.24 15.05 30.38
C ALA A 128 -8.77 15.20 30.47
N TYR A 129 -9.47 15.36 29.36
CA TYR A 129 -10.94 15.41 29.35
C TYR A 129 -11.53 14.04 29.02
N PRO A 130 -12.37 13.45 29.90
CA PRO A 130 -13.10 12.22 29.59
C PRO A 130 -14.13 12.52 28.50
N ARG A 131 -13.75 12.23 27.26
CA ARG A 131 -14.62 12.36 26.10
C ARG A 131 -15.40 11.05 25.99
N GLN A 132 -16.66 11.06 26.40
CA GLN A 132 -17.57 9.92 26.21
C GLN A 132 -17.67 9.64 24.71
N ARG A 133 -17.00 8.58 24.27
CA ARG A 133 -16.83 8.29 22.85
C ARG A 133 -17.93 7.33 22.41
N ASP A 134 -18.78 7.79 21.49
CA ASP A 134 -19.81 6.95 20.88
C ASP A 134 -19.15 5.83 20.05
N GLU A 135 -19.72 4.62 20.04
CA GLU A 135 -19.16 3.47 19.31
C GLU A 135 -18.95 3.79 17.82
N THR A 136 -19.84 4.61 17.26
CA THR A 136 -19.76 5.11 15.88
C THR A 136 -18.48 5.91 15.63
N SER A 137 -18.11 6.79 16.57
CA SER A 137 -16.88 7.59 16.48
C SER A 137 -15.61 6.77 16.68
N LYS A 138 -15.68 5.65 17.43
CA LYS A 138 -14.57 4.71 17.58
C LYS A 138 -14.26 3.98 16.27
N ILE A 139 -15.29 3.53 15.55
CA ILE A 139 -15.14 2.88 14.25
C ILE A 139 -14.58 3.87 13.21
N GLU A 140 -15.10 5.10 13.19
CA GLU A 140 -14.62 6.14 12.28
C GLU A 140 -13.15 6.53 12.52
N ASP A 141 -12.74 6.63 13.80
CA ASP A 141 -11.35 6.88 14.18
C ASP A 141 -10.41 5.75 13.71
N GLU A 142 -10.83 4.49 13.85
CA GLU A 142 -10.01 3.32 13.48
C GLU A 142 -9.81 3.22 11.96
N ILE A 143 -10.87 3.45 11.18
CA ILE A 143 -10.81 3.53 9.71
C ILE A 143 -9.91 4.70 9.27
N THR A 144 -10.00 5.83 9.97
CA THR A 144 -9.17 7.01 9.66
C THR A 144 -7.69 6.77 9.98
N LEU A 145 -7.38 6.01 11.04
CA LEU A 145 -6.00 5.70 11.40
C LEU A 145 -5.34 4.77 10.37
N THR A 146 -6.02 3.69 9.98
CA THR A 146 -5.49 2.72 9.01
C THR A 146 -5.26 3.37 7.63
N THR A 147 -6.19 4.20 7.17
CA THR A 147 -6.05 4.94 5.91
C THR A 147 -4.89 5.94 5.93
N ARG A 148 -4.67 6.65 7.05
CA ARG A 148 -3.51 7.55 7.23
C ARG A 148 -2.18 6.80 7.21
N ARG A 149 -2.10 5.64 7.88
CA ARG A 149 -0.89 4.80 7.88
C ARG A 149 -0.55 4.30 6.48
N LEU A 150 -1.57 3.83 5.74
CA LEU A 150 -1.40 3.40 4.36
C LEU A 150 -1.00 4.58 3.44
N ASP A 151 -1.56 5.78 3.64
CA ASP A 151 -1.15 6.97 2.89
C ASP A 151 0.32 7.31 3.11
N PHE A 152 0.75 7.27 4.36
CA PHE A 152 2.13 7.54 4.72
C PHE A 152 3.11 6.50 4.16
N ALA A 153 2.78 5.20 4.27
CA ALA A 153 3.58 4.13 3.67
C ALA A 153 3.70 4.27 2.15
N ASN A 154 2.60 4.62 1.47
CA ASN A 154 2.61 4.86 0.03
C ASN A 154 3.47 6.06 -0.37
N ARG A 155 3.48 7.14 0.42
CA ARG A 155 4.37 8.29 0.17
C ARG A 155 5.85 7.91 0.30
N ILE A 156 6.20 7.12 1.31
CA ILE A 156 7.57 6.62 1.47
C ILE A 156 7.96 5.74 0.29
N LEU A 157 7.08 4.82 -0.11
CA LEU A 157 7.30 3.94 -1.24
C LEU A 157 7.51 4.73 -2.53
N LEU A 158 6.65 5.71 -2.81
CA LEU A 158 6.76 6.58 -3.98
C LEU A 158 8.06 7.40 -3.97
N ALA A 159 8.40 8.03 -2.84
CA ALA A 159 9.64 8.80 -2.72
C ALA A 159 10.90 7.92 -2.88
N GLY A 160 10.88 6.71 -2.31
CA GLY A 160 11.94 5.72 -2.49
C GLY A 160 12.10 5.31 -3.95
N SER A 161 10.99 5.03 -4.63
CA SER A 161 10.99 4.66 -6.05
C SER A 161 11.45 5.79 -6.96
N ASP A 162 11.04 7.02 -6.68
CA ASP A 162 11.47 8.21 -7.42
C ASP A 162 12.99 8.35 -7.32
N SER A 163 13.54 8.25 -6.10
CA SER A 163 14.99 8.33 -5.86
C SER A 163 15.76 7.20 -6.56
N GLN A 164 15.29 5.96 -6.45
CA GLN A 164 15.92 4.82 -7.14
C GLN A 164 15.85 4.94 -8.66
N THR A 165 14.76 5.49 -9.21
CA THR A 165 14.64 5.74 -10.65
C THR A 165 15.66 6.77 -11.13
N PHE A 166 15.80 7.90 -10.42
CA PHE A 166 16.79 8.91 -10.75
C PHE A 166 18.22 8.35 -10.71
N ILE A 167 18.55 7.59 -9.66
CA ILE A 167 19.86 6.95 -9.54
C ILE A 167 20.05 5.93 -10.67
N GLY A 168 19.05 5.10 -10.95
CA GLY A 168 19.06 4.15 -12.06
C GLY A 168 19.30 4.80 -13.42
N ILE A 169 18.67 5.96 -13.69
CA ILE A 169 18.90 6.76 -14.90
C ILE A 169 20.34 7.26 -14.96
N ALA A 170 20.85 7.84 -13.86
CA ALA A 170 22.22 8.34 -13.80
C ALA A 170 23.26 7.21 -14.02
N LEU A 171 23.00 6.02 -13.45
CA LEU A 171 23.82 4.83 -13.68
C LEU A 171 23.79 4.37 -15.13
N LEU A 172 22.61 4.27 -15.73
CA LEU A 172 22.47 3.84 -17.12
C LEU A 172 23.20 4.79 -18.06
N ILE A 173 23.05 6.10 -17.88
CA ILE A 173 23.77 7.10 -18.69
C ILE A 173 25.28 6.94 -18.54
N SER A 174 25.77 6.84 -17.30
CA SER A 174 27.20 6.66 -17.01
C SER A 174 27.75 5.37 -17.64
N ALA A 175 27.01 4.27 -17.52
CA ALA A 175 27.39 2.97 -18.06
C ALA A 175 27.37 2.94 -19.60
N LEU A 176 26.42 3.63 -20.22
CA LEU A 176 26.36 3.76 -21.67
C LEU A 176 27.54 4.57 -22.21
N ILE A 177 27.89 5.69 -21.55
CA ILE A 177 29.05 6.52 -21.91
C ILE A 177 30.36 5.72 -21.77
N GLN A 178 30.50 4.95 -20.68
CA GLN A 178 31.69 4.17 -20.37
C GLN A 178 31.65 2.74 -20.94
N SER A 179 30.71 2.43 -21.81
CA SER A 179 30.49 1.05 -22.28
C SER A 179 31.70 0.43 -23.00
N LYS A 180 32.58 1.25 -23.57
CA LYS A 180 33.82 0.76 -24.20
C LYS A 180 34.95 0.46 -23.21
N THR A 181 34.96 1.15 -22.07
CA THR A 181 36.02 1.05 -21.05
C THR A 181 35.64 0.11 -19.91
N LEU A 182 34.34 -0.12 -19.69
CA LEU A 182 33.84 -1.04 -18.67
C LEU A 182 34.17 -2.49 -19.00
N THR A 183 34.69 -3.21 -18.00
CA THR A 183 34.87 -4.66 -18.09
C THR A 183 33.52 -5.38 -18.06
N LEU A 184 33.44 -6.57 -18.64
CA LEU A 184 32.21 -7.37 -18.65
C LEU A 184 31.67 -7.65 -17.24
N TYR A 185 32.56 -7.79 -16.26
CA TYR A 185 32.20 -7.96 -14.85
C TYR A 185 31.42 -6.75 -14.31
N HIS A 186 31.93 -5.54 -14.53
CA HIS A 186 31.26 -4.32 -14.07
C HIS A 186 29.92 -4.13 -14.80
N MET A 187 29.86 -4.46 -16.09
CA MET A 187 28.60 -4.42 -16.81
C MET A 187 27.54 -5.37 -16.22
N HIS A 188 27.96 -6.56 -15.80
CA HIS A 188 27.06 -7.51 -15.13
C HIS A 188 26.55 -6.95 -13.78
N ILE A 189 27.43 -6.38 -12.96
CA ILE A 189 27.03 -5.76 -11.68
C ILE A 189 26.05 -4.60 -11.92
N ILE A 190 26.34 -3.76 -12.91
CA ILE A 190 25.48 -2.62 -13.27
C ILE A 190 24.11 -3.14 -13.73
N TYR A 191 24.07 -4.18 -14.56
CA TYR A 191 22.82 -4.84 -14.99
C TYR A 191 21.99 -5.33 -13.80
N ASP A 192 22.62 -6.00 -12.84
CA ASP A 192 21.96 -6.51 -11.64
C ASP A 192 21.45 -5.38 -10.74
N THR A 193 22.24 -4.33 -10.56
CA THR A 193 21.90 -3.17 -9.74
C THR A 193 20.72 -2.42 -10.34
N ILE A 194 20.74 -2.15 -11.65
CA ILE A 194 19.64 -1.48 -12.34
C ILE A 194 18.37 -2.35 -12.35
N SER A 195 18.52 -3.67 -12.42
CA SER A 195 17.37 -4.59 -12.32
C SER A 195 16.62 -4.47 -10.99
N LEU A 196 17.25 -4.01 -9.90
CA LEU A 196 16.54 -3.76 -8.64
C LEU A 196 15.60 -2.54 -8.71
N VAL A 197 15.97 -1.53 -9.51
CA VAL A 197 15.15 -0.32 -9.71
C VAL A 197 13.79 -0.68 -10.29
N ILE A 198 13.71 -1.70 -11.16
CA ILE A 198 12.43 -2.11 -11.74
C ILE A 198 11.48 -2.69 -10.71
N ILE A 199 11.98 -3.42 -9.71
CA ILE A 199 11.15 -4.02 -8.67
C ILE A 199 10.47 -2.91 -7.87
N SER A 200 11.22 -1.87 -7.50
CA SER A 200 10.65 -0.70 -6.85
C SER A 200 9.64 0.02 -7.74
N ASN A 201 9.95 0.22 -9.02
CA ASN A 201 9.03 0.86 -9.94
C ASN A 201 7.72 0.08 -10.13
N CYS A 202 7.79 -1.26 -10.19
CA CYS A 202 6.62 -2.12 -10.23
C CYS A 202 5.75 -1.97 -8.97
N ALA A 203 6.36 -1.87 -7.79
CA ALA A 203 5.62 -1.63 -6.55
C ALA A 203 4.97 -0.23 -6.52
N ALA A 204 5.68 0.78 -7.02
CA ALA A 204 5.22 2.16 -7.06
C ALA A 204 4.08 2.40 -8.08
N CYS A 205 4.03 1.61 -9.16
CA CYS A 205 2.98 1.69 -10.18
C CYS A 205 1.57 1.60 -9.58
N ILE A 206 1.36 0.80 -8.53
CA ILE A 206 0.04 0.64 -7.88
C ILE A 206 -0.45 1.95 -7.25
N CYS A 207 0.47 2.81 -6.82
CA CYS A 207 0.17 4.05 -6.09
C CYS A 207 0.47 5.32 -6.89
N ILE A 208 0.89 5.21 -8.15
CA ILE A 208 1.52 6.29 -8.91
C ILE A 208 0.62 7.53 -9.07
N PHE A 209 -0.70 7.33 -9.22
CA PHE A 209 -1.68 8.40 -9.41
C PHE A 209 -2.29 8.96 -8.11
N ARG A 210 -1.89 8.44 -6.95
CA ARG A 210 -2.51 8.80 -5.66
C ARG A 210 -2.29 10.26 -5.26
N GLU A 211 -1.16 10.85 -5.64
CA GLU A 211 -0.82 12.26 -5.32
C GLU A 211 -1.30 13.26 -6.39
N GLY A 212 -2.09 12.81 -7.35
CA GLY A 212 -2.62 13.61 -8.46
C GLY A 212 -2.10 13.18 -9.83
N ARG A 213 -2.87 13.50 -10.87
CA ARG A 213 -2.61 13.08 -12.26
C ARG A 213 -1.28 13.60 -12.81
N THR A 214 -0.99 14.89 -12.63
CA THR A 214 0.26 15.51 -13.13
C THR A 214 1.50 14.85 -12.54
N LYS A 215 1.53 14.61 -11.22
CA LYS A 215 2.63 13.89 -10.58
C LYS A 215 2.74 12.45 -11.08
N GLY A 216 1.61 11.76 -11.24
CA GLY A 216 1.58 10.41 -11.79
C GLY A 216 2.17 10.32 -13.20
N TYR A 217 1.81 11.26 -14.09
CA TYR A 217 2.37 11.30 -15.45
C TYR A 217 3.87 11.64 -15.47
N ILE A 218 4.35 12.54 -14.61
CA ILE A 218 5.79 12.84 -14.50
C ILE A 218 6.56 11.58 -14.08
N ARG A 219 6.08 10.86 -13.06
CA ARG A 219 6.69 9.59 -12.63
C ARG A 219 6.68 8.55 -13.74
N LEU A 220 5.55 8.40 -14.43
CA LEU A 220 5.43 7.48 -15.54
C LEU A 220 6.41 7.82 -16.68
N ALA A 221 6.60 9.11 -16.97
CA ALA A 221 7.58 9.57 -17.95
C ALA A 221 9.01 9.25 -17.53
N LEU A 222 9.38 9.46 -16.25
CA LEU A 222 10.70 9.10 -15.74
C LEU A 222 10.97 7.59 -15.80
N ILE A 223 9.98 6.79 -15.43
CA ILE A 223 10.03 5.32 -15.57
C ILE A 223 10.21 4.93 -17.04
N GLY A 224 9.51 5.62 -17.97
CA GLY A 224 9.66 5.43 -19.40
C GLY A 224 11.09 5.73 -19.90
N VAL A 225 11.66 6.87 -19.51
CA VAL A 225 13.05 7.24 -19.82
C VAL A 225 14.02 6.18 -19.28
N TRP A 226 13.84 5.75 -18.04
CA TRP A 226 14.63 4.69 -17.43
C TRP A 226 14.53 3.38 -18.23
N ALA A 227 13.32 2.96 -18.63
CA ALA A 227 13.11 1.72 -19.37
C ALA A 227 13.77 1.75 -20.76
N THR A 228 13.68 2.88 -21.47
CA THR A 228 14.38 3.07 -22.76
C THR A 228 15.89 2.95 -22.59
N LEU A 229 16.46 3.64 -21.61
CA LEU A 229 17.89 3.57 -21.31
C LEU A 229 18.32 2.15 -20.92
N PHE A 230 17.51 1.42 -20.15
CA PHE A 230 17.77 0.04 -19.76
C PHE A 230 17.82 -0.89 -20.98
N VAL A 231 16.88 -0.76 -21.92
CA VAL A 231 16.89 -1.55 -23.16
C VAL A 231 18.12 -1.23 -24.01
N SER A 232 18.49 0.05 -24.15
CA SER A 232 19.71 0.45 -24.85
C SER A 232 20.96 -0.13 -24.20
N TYR A 233 21.05 -0.07 -22.87
CA TYR A 233 22.16 -0.65 -22.12
C TYR A 233 22.23 -2.16 -22.28
N LEU A 234 21.08 -2.85 -22.22
CA LEU A 234 21.00 -4.29 -22.41
C LEU A 234 21.50 -4.72 -23.79
N ALA A 235 21.16 -3.98 -24.85
CA ALA A 235 21.66 -4.26 -26.19
C ALA A 235 23.20 -4.13 -26.26
N VAL A 236 23.76 -3.08 -25.66
CA VAL A 236 25.22 -2.90 -25.57
C VAL A 236 25.86 -4.00 -24.73
N PHE A 237 25.25 -4.40 -23.61
CA PHE A 237 25.78 -5.45 -22.75
C PHE A 237 25.79 -6.82 -23.46
N VAL A 238 24.69 -7.18 -24.15
CA VAL A 238 24.60 -8.43 -24.91
C VAL A 238 25.60 -8.46 -26.06
N THR A 239 25.80 -7.37 -26.79
CA THR A 239 26.81 -7.30 -27.87
C THR A 239 28.24 -7.41 -27.33
N ARG A 240 28.53 -6.83 -26.16
CA ARG A 240 29.83 -7.02 -25.48
C ARG A 240 30.02 -8.45 -24.99
N LEU A 241 28.96 -9.09 -24.52
CA LEU A 241 29.00 -10.49 -24.08
C LEU A 241 29.28 -11.47 -25.24
N GLN A 242 28.96 -11.08 -26.49
CA GLN A 242 29.32 -11.85 -27.69
C GLN A 242 30.82 -11.82 -27.99
N GLN A 243 31.53 -10.83 -27.47
CA GLN A 243 32.98 -10.68 -27.58
C GLN A 243 33.71 -11.39 -26.43
N TRP A 244 33.10 -12.41 -25.82
CA TRP A 244 33.74 -13.18 -24.75
C TRP A 244 34.98 -13.89 -25.26
N ASP A 245 36.12 -13.60 -24.63
CA ASP A 245 37.41 -14.16 -24.97
C ASP A 245 38.17 -14.47 -23.67
N TYR A 246 38.72 -15.69 -23.57
CA TYR A 246 39.47 -16.16 -22.40
C TYR A 246 40.92 -15.64 -22.37
N GLU A 247 41.44 -15.22 -23.52
CA GLU A 247 42.82 -14.78 -23.70
C GLU A 247 42.95 -13.26 -23.62
N ALA A 248 41.91 -12.52 -24.04
CA ALA A 248 41.92 -11.06 -23.98
C ALA A 248 41.55 -10.53 -22.58
N PRO A 249 42.34 -9.59 -22.01
CA PRO A 249 42.02 -8.98 -20.72
C PRO A 249 40.69 -8.21 -20.80
N ALA A 250 39.89 -8.24 -19.73
CA ALA A 250 38.56 -7.62 -19.61
C ALA A 250 37.44 -8.21 -20.51
N HIS A 251 37.75 -9.21 -21.34
CA HIS A 251 36.79 -9.98 -22.13
C HIS A 251 36.30 -11.27 -21.44
N CYS A 252 36.83 -11.57 -20.25
CA CYS A 252 36.34 -12.61 -19.36
C CYS A 252 36.41 -12.16 -17.90
N TYR A 253 35.67 -12.85 -17.02
CA TYR A 253 35.77 -12.69 -15.57
C TYR A 253 35.75 -14.04 -14.85
N ARG A 254 36.22 -14.06 -13.60
CA ARG A 254 36.26 -15.28 -12.79
C ARG A 254 34.85 -15.65 -12.32
N THR A 255 34.27 -16.69 -12.91
CA THR A 255 32.89 -17.11 -12.65
C THR A 255 32.76 -18.11 -11.50
N SER A 256 33.86 -18.59 -10.93
CA SER A 256 33.88 -19.67 -9.93
C SER A 256 33.11 -19.38 -8.63
N ARG A 257 32.72 -18.12 -8.39
CA ARG A 257 31.90 -17.72 -7.23
C ARG A 257 30.41 -17.52 -7.56
N ILE A 258 30.06 -17.49 -8.84
CA ILE A 258 28.72 -17.10 -9.33
C ILE A 258 28.07 -18.26 -10.10
N ALA A 259 28.87 -19.10 -10.76
CA ALA A 259 28.42 -20.25 -11.51
C ALA A 259 29.13 -21.53 -11.04
N LEU A 260 28.54 -22.68 -11.35
CA LEU A 260 29.16 -23.98 -11.16
C LEU A 260 30.45 -24.05 -11.98
N SER A 261 31.50 -24.72 -11.45
CA SER A 261 32.81 -24.82 -12.11
C SER A 261 32.78 -25.50 -13.48
N SER A 262 31.72 -26.26 -13.79
CA SER A 262 31.50 -26.93 -15.07
C SER A 262 30.69 -26.12 -16.08
N SER A 263 30.17 -24.95 -15.70
CA SER A 263 29.34 -24.11 -16.55
C SER A 263 30.16 -23.51 -17.70
N LYS A 264 29.65 -23.66 -18.93
CA LYS A 264 30.26 -23.03 -20.12
C LYS A 264 29.82 -21.58 -20.23
N HIS A 265 30.77 -20.66 -20.11
CA HIS A 265 30.57 -19.24 -20.37
C HIS A 265 30.94 -18.91 -21.83
N PRO A 266 30.24 -17.99 -22.49
CA PRO A 266 29.19 -17.08 -21.99
C PRO A 266 27.74 -17.64 -22.04
N TYR A 267 27.56 -18.92 -22.41
CA TYR A 267 26.23 -19.49 -22.65
C TYR A 267 25.28 -19.39 -21.44
N VAL A 268 25.78 -19.68 -20.23
CA VAL A 268 24.98 -19.58 -19.01
C VAL A 268 24.55 -18.13 -18.72
N ASP A 269 25.42 -17.15 -19.00
CA ASP A 269 25.10 -15.73 -18.81
C ASP A 269 24.00 -15.28 -19.79
N TYR A 270 24.00 -15.77 -21.04
CA TYR A 270 22.91 -15.49 -21.97
C TYR A 270 21.56 -16.00 -21.48
N ILE A 271 21.52 -17.23 -20.97
CA ILE A 271 20.28 -17.81 -20.42
C ILE A 271 19.80 -16.97 -19.25
N TYR A 272 20.71 -16.64 -18.33
CA TYR A 272 20.42 -15.82 -17.16
C TYR A 272 19.82 -14.46 -17.56
N ILE A 273 20.50 -13.72 -18.44
CA ILE A 273 20.07 -12.41 -18.92
C ILE A 273 18.73 -12.51 -19.66
N ALA A 274 18.53 -13.54 -20.49
CA ALA A 274 17.29 -13.73 -21.24
C ALA A 274 16.10 -13.98 -20.31
N ILE A 275 16.23 -14.92 -19.37
CA ILE A 275 15.18 -15.25 -18.40
C ILE A 275 14.87 -14.03 -17.53
N LYS A 276 15.90 -13.37 -17.00
CA LYS A 276 15.73 -12.21 -16.13
C LYS A 276 15.11 -11.04 -16.88
N THR A 277 15.55 -10.75 -18.10
CA THR A 277 14.95 -9.69 -18.94
C THR A 277 13.49 -9.99 -19.25
N LEU A 278 13.14 -11.24 -19.58
CA LEU A 278 11.76 -11.63 -19.84
C LEU A 278 10.88 -11.47 -18.59
N TYR A 279 11.38 -11.89 -17.42
CA TYR A 279 10.70 -11.70 -16.13
C TYR A 279 10.49 -10.21 -15.80
N ILE A 280 11.53 -9.40 -15.99
CA ILE A 280 11.52 -7.96 -15.76
C ILE A 280 10.51 -7.28 -16.70
N ALA A 281 10.56 -7.57 -17.99
CA ALA A 281 9.65 -7.01 -18.98
C ALA A 281 8.19 -7.40 -18.73
N SER A 282 7.93 -8.69 -18.46
CA SER A 282 6.56 -9.17 -18.17
C SER A 282 5.99 -8.56 -16.90
N THR A 283 6.78 -8.51 -15.81
CA THR A 283 6.36 -7.91 -14.54
C THR A 283 6.07 -6.42 -14.71
N PHE A 284 6.91 -5.71 -15.48
CA PHE A 284 6.74 -4.30 -15.75
C PHE A 284 5.49 -4.00 -16.57
N VAL A 285 5.26 -4.73 -17.67
CA VAL A 285 4.05 -4.61 -18.49
C VAL A 285 2.80 -4.91 -17.67
N TYR A 286 2.83 -5.95 -16.82
CA TYR A 286 1.73 -6.29 -15.94
C TYR A 286 1.43 -5.16 -14.93
N ALA A 287 2.45 -4.66 -14.22
CA ALA A 287 2.31 -3.59 -13.25
C ALA A 287 1.79 -2.30 -13.89
N MET A 288 2.27 -1.97 -15.09
CA MET A 288 1.82 -0.81 -15.85
C MET A 288 0.37 -0.95 -16.29
N SER A 289 0.01 -2.12 -16.83
CA SER A 289 -1.36 -2.43 -17.24
C SER A 289 -2.32 -2.34 -16.05
N LEU A 290 -1.90 -2.85 -14.89
CA LEU A 290 -2.68 -2.77 -13.66
C LEU A 290 -2.87 -1.31 -13.22
N ALA A 291 -1.82 -0.49 -13.22
CA ALA A 291 -1.88 0.92 -12.84
C ALA A 291 -2.84 1.72 -13.73
N LEU A 292 -2.73 1.56 -15.06
CA LEU A 292 -3.60 2.24 -16.02
C LEU A 292 -5.07 1.78 -15.90
N ASN A 293 -5.29 0.47 -15.72
CA ASN A 293 -6.64 -0.06 -15.51
C ASN A 293 -7.26 0.43 -14.20
N LEU A 294 -6.47 0.55 -13.14
CA LEU A 294 -6.93 1.07 -11.86
C LEU A 294 -7.32 2.54 -11.98
N GLU A 295 -6.51 3.35 -12.67
CA GLU A 295 -6.83 4.76 -12.92
C GLU A 295 -8.14 4.90 -13.72
N ALA A 296 -8.30 4.12 -14.80
CA ALA A 296 -9.51 4.15 -15.61
C ALA A 296 -10.77 3.77 -14.79
N ARG A 297 -10.65 2.81 -13.86
CA ARG A 297 -11.74 2.45 -12.93
C ARG A 297 -12.03 3.56 -11.93
N LEU A 298 -11.00 4.16 -11.34
CA LEU A 298 -11.16 5.27 -10.41
C LEU A 298 -11.81 6.48 -11.08
N GLN A 299 -11.45 6.78 -12.33
CA GLN A 299 -12.08 7.83 -13.11
C GLN A 299 -13.57 7.56 -13.36
N LYS A 300 -13.93 6.32 -13.71
CA LYS A 300 -15.34 5.92 -13.85
C LYS A 300 -16.11 6.08 -12.54
N LEU A 301 -15.54 5.64 -11.42
CA LEU A 301 -16.16 5.78 -10.10
C LEU A 301 -16.32 7.25 -9.68
N GLN A 302 -15.32 8.09 -9.96
CA GLN A 302 -15.37 9.52 -9.65
C GLN A 302 -16.45 10.24 -10.48
N GLN A 303 -16.74 9.77 -11.70
CA GLN A 303 -17.83 10.31 -12.52
C GLN A 303 -19.21 9.82 -12.06
N THR A 304 -19.33 8.62 -11.48
CA THR A 304 -20.60 8.08 -11.00
C THR A 304 -20.97 8.55 -9.59
N LEU A 305 -19.99 8.81 -8.71
CA LEU A 305 -20.20 9.26 -7.34
C LEU A 305 -21.09 10.52 -7.21
N PRO A 306 -20.87 11.61 -7.95
CA PRO A 306 -21.69 12.81 -7.83
C PRO A 306 -23.14 12.56 -8.27
N LYS A 307 -23.37 11.65 -9.23
CA LYS A 307 -24.73 11.25 -9.63
C LYS A 307 -25.42 10.46 -8.52
N ALA A 308 -24.70 9.57 -7.83
CA ALA A 308 -25.24 8.83 -6.69
C ALA A 308 -25.50 9.74 -5.48
N ALA A 309 -24.60 10.68 -5.20
CA ALA A 309 -24.78 11.67 -4.13
C ALA A 309 -25.97 12.61 -4.42
N ALA A 310 -26.10 13.07 -5.67
CA ALA A 310 -27.25 13.87 -6.10
C ALA A 310 -28.56 13.08 -6.00
N TYR A 311 -28.56 11.81 -6.41
CA TYR A 311 -29.72 10.92 -6.27
C TYR A 311 -30.11 10.73 -4.80
N TYR A 312 -29.13 10.54 -3.91
CA TYR A 312 -29.39 10.37 -2.47
C TYR A 312 -29.95 11.66 -1.84
N SER A 313 -29.43 12.83 -2.21
CA SER A 313 -30.01 14.12 -1.80
C SER A 313 -31.47 14.25 -2.24
N GLN A 314 -31.77 13.88 -3.49
CA GLN A 314 -33.13 13.96 -4.03
C GLN A 314 -34.11 13.00 -3.33
N VAL A 315 -33.66 11.80 -2.96
CA VAL A 315 -34.47 10.83 -2.20
C VAL A 315 -34.69 11.31 -0.76
N VAL A 316 -33.68 11.91 -0.12
CA VAL A 316 -33.81 12.48 1.22
C VAL A 316 -34.77 13.67 1.23
N ASP A 317 -34.73 14.55 0.23
CA ASP A 317 -35.67 15.68 0.10
C ASP A 317 -37.11 15.20 -0.15
N LEU A 318 -37.30 14.13 -0.93
CA LEU A 318 -38.61 13.50 -1.13
C LEU A 318 -39.13 12.84 0.16
N GLY A 319 -38.26 12.20 0.95
CA GLY A 319 -38.63 11.60 2.24
C GLY A 319 -38.96 12.63 3.33
N LEU A 320 -38.22 13.75 3.39
CA LEU A 320 -38.47 14.84 4.33
C LEU A 320 -39.77 15.59 3.99
N ASN A 321 -40.07 15.82 2.71
CA ASN A 321 -41.32 16.46 2.29
C ASN A 321 -42.56 15.55 2.46
N ALA A 322 -42.41 14.23 2.34
CA ALA A 322 -43.48 13.28 2.64
C ALA A 322 -43.83 13.26 4.14
N ASN A 323 -42.84 13.38 5.03
CA ASN A 323 -43.09 13.49 6.47
C ASN A 323 -43.69 14.85 6.87
N ALA A 324 -43.25 15.96 6.24
CA ALA A 324 -43.81 17.29 6.50
C ALA A 324 -45.31 17.38 6.12
N SER A 325 -45.71 16.73 5.03
CA SER A 325 -47.12 16.68 4.60
C SER A 325 -47.99 15.75 5.47
N MET A 326 -47.44 14.66 6.02
CA MET A 326 -48.17 13.84 7.01
C MET A 326 -48.36 14.53 8.37
N THR A 327 -47.42 15.39 8.80
CA THR A 327 -47.59 16.18 10.04
C THR A 327 -48.57 17.34 9.88
N ALA A 328 -48.77 17.87 8.67
CA ALA A 328 -49.79 18.89 8.42
C ALA A 328 -51.22 18.30 8.31
N ALA A 329 -51.35 17.02 7.94
CA ALA A 329 -52.65 16.36 7.76
C ALA A 329 -53.23 15.68 9.03
N THR A 330 -52.54 15.71 10.17
CA THR A 330 -52.95 14.98 11.39
C THR A 330 -53.34 15.85 12.59
N TRP A 331 -53.51 17.16 12.41
CA TRP A 331 -54.09 18.06 13.43
C TRP A 331 -55.61 18.25 13.30
N GLY A 332 -56.32 17.20 12.86
CA GLY A 332 -57.75 17.23 12.60
C GLY A 332 -58.45 15.89 12.84
N GLY A 333 -58.23 15.28 14.00
CA GLY A 333 -59.19 14.33 14.59
C GLY A 333 -59.27 12.91 14.02
N VAL A 334 -59.60 12.00 14.94
CA VAL A 334 -60.10 10.63 14.73
C VAL A 334 -59.06 9.50 14.67
N LYS A 335 -59.14 8.66 15.70
CA LYS A 335 -58.57 7.31 15.83
C LYS A 335 -59.01 6.41 14.67
N GLN A 336 -58.07 5.72 14.02
CA GLN A 336 -58.14 4.24 13.85
C GLN A 336 -56.93 3.67 13.11
N SER A 337 -56.60 2.45 13.50
CA SER A 337 -55.57 1.53 13.04
C SER A 337 -55.43 1.42 11.52
N VAL A 338 -54.24 1.68 10.96
CA VAL A 338 -53.79 1.03 9.72
C VAL A 338 -52.26 0.83 9.77
N LEU A 339 -51.89 -0.45 9.90
CA LEU A 339 -50.59 -1.01 9.53
C LEU A 339 -50.58 -1.06 7.99
N LEU A 340 -49.69 -0.33 7.30
CA LEU A 340 -49.53 -0.48 5.85
C LEU A 340 -48.07 -0.73 5.46
N LEU A 341 -47.90 -1.90 4.86
CA LEU A 341 -46.71 -2.47 4.26
C LEU A 341 -46.26 -1.64 3.05
N CYS A 342 -44.98 -1.27 2.99
CA CYS A 342 -44.31 -0.91 1.74
C CYS A 342 -43.75 -2.18 1.07
N PHE A 343 -44.60 -2.89 0.34
CA PHE A 343 -44.18 -3.76 -0.76
C PHE A 343 -45.13 -3.50 -1.92
N GLY A 344 -44.71 -2.60 -2.83
CA GLY A 344 -45.39 -2.36 -4.09
C GLY A 344 -44.84 -3.30 -5.16
N ALA A 345 -45.46 -4.46 -5.30
CA ALA A 345 -45.48 -5.19 -6.55
C ALA A 345 -46.49 -4.48 -7.47
N ASN A 346 -46.01 -3.85 -8.54
CA ASN A 346 -46.74 -3.71 -9.80
C ASN A 346 -45.73 -3.34 -10.88
N GLY A 347 -45.67 -4.20 -11.90
CA GLY A 347 -44.90 -3.94 -13.10
C GLY A 347 -45.58 -2.84 -13.90
N ASP A 348 -44.87 -1.75 -14.12
CA ASP A 348 -45.08 -0.88 -15.26
C ASP A 348 -43.72 -0.43 -15.78
N LEU A 349 -43.53 -0.68 -17.07
CA LEU A 349 -42.36 -0.30 -17.85
C LEU A 349 -42.33 1.24 -17.94
N VAL A 350 -41.49 1.88 -17.13
CA VAL A 350 -41.16 3.30 -17.35
C VAL A 350 -40.23 3.39 -18.57
N ARG A 351 -40.81 3.81 -19.68
CA ARG A 351 -40.12 4.20 -20.90
C ARG A 351 -39.39 5.53 -20.65
N LEU A 352 -38.06 5.53 -20.70
CA LEU A 352 -37.25 6.75 -20.70
C LEU A 352 -37.44 7.48 -22.06
N PRO A 353 -37.53 8.82 -22.09
CA PRO A 353 -37.38 9.59 -23.32
C PRO A 353 -35.90 9.67 -23.74
N PRO A 354 -35.61 9.95 -25.03
CA PRO A 354 -34.26 9.81 -25.61
C PRO A 354 -33.18 10.70 -24.99
#